data_AF-A0AAU2ZIM7-F1
#
_entry.id   AF-A0AAU2ZIM7-F1
#
_cell.length_a   1.000
_cell.length_b   1.000
_cell.length_c   1.000
_cell.angle_alpha   90.00
_cell.angle_beta   90.00
_cell.angle_gamma   90.00
#
_symmetry.space_group_name_H-M   'P 1'
#
loop_
_entity.id
_entity.type
_entity.pdbx_description
1 polymer ?
#
loop_
_entity_poly.entity_id
_entity_poly.type
_entity_poly.pdbx_seq_one_letter_code
_entity_poly.pdbx_strand_id
1 'polypeptide(L)'
;MRTLITIATVTAALAVALVGCSSDESGDETSDDAAKTTPSATASEVTPDQPSATVTAVGIPPVPTGADREVLLRALAAANPDTVKYEDKAIDAARNQCSAVESGKADWLASQRFTYKDVTTTEAQGKQINAALEGLGFCKV
;
A
#
# COMPACT_ATOMS: atom_id res chain seq x y z
N MET A 1 24.02 -46.12 0.18
CA MET A 1 24.92 -45.97 1.35
C MET A 1 25.07 -44.47 1.56
N ARG A 2 24.28 -43.89 2.47
CA ARG A 2 24.65 -43.52 3.85
C ARG A 2 25.80 -42.50 3.91
N THR A 3 25.44 -41.26 4.26
CA THR A 3 25.97 -40.59 5.46
C THR A 3 24.93 -39.59 5.98
N LEU A 4 24.41 -39.91 7.17
CA LEU A 4 23.68 -39.07 8.11
C LEU A 4 24.70 -38.24 8.91
N ILE A 5 24.31 -37.09 9.47
CA ILE A 5 24.84 -36.40 10.68
C ILE A 5 24.20 -34.99 10.73
N THR A 6 23.74 -34.34 11.80
CA THR A 6 23.34 -34.65 13.18
C THR A 6 22.61 -33.37 13.68
N ILE A 7 21.63 -33.54 14.56
CA ILE A 7 20.75 -32.52 15.18
C ILE A 7 21.52 -31.64 16.20
N ALA A 8 21.15 -30.37 16.35
CA ALA A 8 21.28 -29.65 17.62
C ALA A 8 20.18 -28.57 17.78
N THR A 9 19.25 -28.84 18.69
CA THR A 9 18.21 -27.96 19.21
C THR A 9 18.77 -26.94 20.20
N VAL A 10 18.32 -25.68 20.13
CA VAL A 10 18.37 -24.75 21.28
C VAL A 10 17.03 -23.99 21.37
N THR A 11 16.28 -24.33 22.41
CA THR A 11 15.13 -23.62 22.97
C THR A 11 15.59 -22.47 23.89
N ALA A 12 14.95 -21.30 23.80
CA ALA A 12 14.72 -20.32 24.89
C ALA A 12 14.16 -19.02 24.26
N ALA A 13 13.25 -18.22 24.83
CA ALA A 13 12.26 -18.33 25.90
C ALA A 13 11.33 -17.11 25.68
N LEU A 14 10.01 -17.27 25.80
CA LEU A 14 9.07 -16.14 25.76
C LEU A 14 9.17 -15.33 27.05
N ALA A 15 9.32 -14.01 26.94
CA ALA A 15 9.05 -13.08 28.03
C ALA A 15 7.97 -12.09 27.58
N VAL A 16 6.74 -12.33 28.07
CA VAL A 16 5.61 -11.41 28.00
C VAL A 16 5.73 -10.47 29.19
N ALA A 17 5.72 -9.16 28.94
CA ALA A 17 5.47 -8.15 29.97
C ALA A 17 4.34 -7.24 29.49
N LEU A 18 3.11 -7.53 29.93
CA LEU A 18 2.00 -6.59 29.90
C LEU A 18 2.21 -5.62 31.07
N VAL A 19 2.55 -4.37 30.78
CA VAL A 19 2.31 -3.27 31.73
C VAL A 19 0.92 -2.75 31.44
N GLY A 20 -0.04 -3.25 32.20
CA GLY A 20 -1.30 -2.57 32.44
C GLY A 20 -1.07 -1.51 33.51
N CYS A 21 -1.36 -0.26 33.18
CA CYS A 21 -1.64 0.76 34.19
C CYS A 21 -3.02 1.34 33.86
N SER A 22 -4.01 0.75 34.50
CA SER A 22 -5.29 1.40 34.78
C SER A 22 -5.07 2.31 35.98
N SER A 23 -5.51 3.56 35.88
CA SER A 23 -5.91 4.40 37.01
C SER A 23 -6.91 5.43 36.49
N ASP A 24 -8.16 5.16 36.84
CA ASP A 24 -9.35 6.01 36.83
C ASP A 24 -9.24 7.18 37.83
N GLU A 25 -10.23 8.09 37.74
CA GLU A 25 -10.68 9.09 38.76
C GLU A 25 -10.03 10.50 38.64
N SER A 26 -10.71 11.65 38.59
CA SER A 26 -12.13 12.07 38.53
C SER A 26 -12.22 13.59 38.39
N GLY A 27 -13.39 14.08 37.92
CA GLY A 27 -13.90 15.45 38.13
C GLY A 27 -13.59 16.43 36.99
N ASP A 28 -14.51 17.25 36.46
CA ASP A 28 -15.74 17.78 37.04
C ASP A 28 -16.75 18.07 35.94
N GLU A 29 -18.01 17.89 36.30
CA GLU A 29 -19.22 17.97 35.50
C GLU A 29 -19.63 19.44 35.31
N THR A 30 -20.19 19.82 34.15
CA THR A 30 -21.33 20.75 34.05
C THR A 30 -21.90 20.75 32.64
N SER A 31 -22.98 19.99 32.47
CA SER A 31 -24.31 20.46 32.04
C SER A 31 -24.42 21.57 30.99
N ASP A 32 -24.96 21.24 29.81
CA ASP A 32 -26.40 21.32 29.52
C ASP A 32 -26.72 21.61 28.03
N ASP A 33 -27.65 20.80 27.55
CA ASP A 33 -28.74 21.07 26.61
C ASP A 33 -28.54 21.26 25.08
N ALA A 34 -29.22 20.35 24.39
CA ALA A 34 -29.97 20.51 23.13
C ALA A 34 -29.28 21.13 21.90
N ALA A 35 -29.12 20.31 20.85
CA ALA A 35 -30.09 20.24 19.76
C ALA A 35 -29.52 19.51 18.54
N LYS A 36 -30.23 18.46 18.12
CA LYS A 36 -30.61 18.16 16.74
C LYS A 36 -29.66 18.67 15.63
N THR A 37 -28.98 17.76 14.95
CA THR A 37 -29.06 17.58 13.49
C THR A 37 -28.24 16.38 13.05
N THR A 38 -28.92 15.33 12.60
CA THR A 38 -28.37 14.36 11.66
C THR A 38 -28.17 15.05 10.30
N PRO A 39 -26.99 14.91 9.67
CA PRO A 39 -26.91 14.87 8.23
C PRO A 39 -26.67 13.42 7.81
N SER A 40 -27.73 12.79 7.32
CA SER A 40 -27.61 11.70 6.37
C SER A 40 -26.94 12.27 5.12
N ALA A 41 -25.64 12.06 4.97
CA ALA A 41 -24.92 12.36 3.75
C ALA A 41 -24.76 11.04 2.98
N THR A 42 -25.76 10.82 2.12
CA THR A 42 -25.76 10.06 0.88
C THR A 42 -24.37 9.56 0.45
N ALA A 43 -24.26 8.24 0.32
CA ALA A 43 -23.22 7.58 -0.45
C ALA A 43 -23.03 8.32 -1.77
N SER A 44 -21.91 9.03 -1.91
CA SER A 44 -21.49 9.55 -3.20
C SER A 44 -21.05 8.36 -4.02
N GLU A 45 -21.99 7.88 -4.84
CA GLU A 45 -21.74 7.07 -6.02
C GLU A 45 -20.54 7.66 -6.76
N VAL A 46 -19.40 6.94 -6.74
CA VAL A 46 -18.24 7.28 -7.55
C VAL A 46 -18.64 6.96 -8.98
N THR A 47 -19.11 7.97 -9.70
CA THR A 47 -19.28 7.90 -11.16
C THR A 47 -17.89 7.73 -11.78
N PRO A 48 -17.59 6.64 -12.50
CA PRO A 48 -16.32 6.46 -13.15
C PRO A 48 -16.39 7.03 -14.56
N ASP A 49 -16.49 8.35 -14.70
CA ASP A 49 -16.26 8.99 -16.01
C ASP A 49 -16.09 10.50 -15.82
N GLN A 50 -14.83 10.94 -15.67
CA GLN A 50 -14.33 12.22 -16.19
C GLN A 50 -12.79 12.25 -16.05
N PRO A 51 -12.05 12.50 -17.15
CA PRO A 51 -10.61 12.68 -17.08
C PRO A 51 -10.31 14.05 -16.44
N SER A 52 -9.87 14.04 -15.17
CA SER A 52 -9.29 15.24 -14.55
C SER A 52 -8.04 15.66 -15.31
N ALA A 53 -8.21 16.60 -16.23
CA ALA A 53 -7.14 17.21 -17.00
C ALA A 53 -6.36 18.19 -16.12
N THR A 54 -5.07 17.87 -15.96
CA THR A 54 -3.92 18.79 -15.93
C THR A 54 -3.67 19.60 -14.67
N VAL A 55 -3.18 18.91 -13.63
CA VAL A 55 -1.92 19.34 -13.00
C VAL A 55 -0.87 18.37 -13.52
N THR A 56 0.04 18.81 -14.39
CA THR A 56 1.21 18.00 -14.74
C THR A 56 2.06 17.87 -13.49
N ALA A 57 1.79 16.84 -12.69
CA ALA A 57 2.66 16.41 -11.63
C ALA A 57 3.98 16.03 -12.29
N VAL A 58 4.99 16.90 -12.12
CA VAL A 58 6.33 16.70 -12.67
C VAL A 58 6.80 15.30 -12.24
N GLY A 59 7.14 14.44 -13.21
CA GLY A 59 7.62 13.08 -12.96
C GLY A 59 6.55 11.97 -12.95
N ILE A 60 5.26 12.27 -13.11
CA ILE A 60 4.23 11.22 -13.24
C ILE A 60 4.02 10.87 -14.74
N PRO A 61 4.24 9.62 -15.17
CA PRO A 61 4.02 9.22 -16.55
C PRO A 61 2.54 9.28 -16.96
N PRO A 62 2.23 9.39 -18.27
CA PRO A 62 0.86 9.25 -18.75
C PRO A 62 0.29 7.87 -18.39
N VAL A 63 -1.04 7.74 -18.42
CA VAL A 63 -1.68 6.42 -18.23
C VAL A 63 -1.29 5.52 -19.41
N PRO A 64 -0.66 4.35 -19.18
CA PRO A 64 -0.30 3.42 -20.25
C PRO A 64 -1.55 2.82 -20.89
N THR A 65 -1.47 2.51 -22.18
CA THR A 65 -2.56 1.91 -22.95
C THR A 65 -2.04 0.73 -23.78
N GLY A 66 -2.95 -0.12 -24.28
CA GLY A 66 -2.59 -1.25 -25.14
C GLY A 66 -1.52 -2.15 -24.56
N ALA A 67 -0.50 -2.46 -25.35
CA ALA A 67 0.59 -3.37 -24.97
C ALA A 67 1.37 -2.87 -23.73
N ASP A 68 1.59 -1.57 -23.59
CA ASP A 68 2.32 -1.00 -22.45
C ASP A 68 1.57 -1.24 -21.14
N ARG A 69 0.23 -1.15 -21.19
CA ARG A 69 -0.63 -1.45 -20.04
C ARG A 69 -0.47 -2.91 -19.62
N GLU A 70 -0.50 -3.84 -20.56
CA GLU A 70 -0.35 -5.27 -20.28
C GLU A 70 1.06 -5.62 -19.77
N VAL A 71 2.10 -5.02 -20.34
CA VAL A 71 3.49 -5.22 -19.89
C VAL A 71 3.64 -4.76 -18.45
N LEU A 72 3.12 -3.58 -18.11
CA LEU A 72 3.15 -3.07 -16.73
C LEU A 72 2.41 -4.02 -15.77
N LEU A 73 1.18 -4.41 -16.10
CA LEU A 73 0.39 -5.30 -15.23
C LEU A 73 1.08 -6.65 -15.03
N ARG A 74 1.66 -7.24 -16.08
CA ARG A 74 2.43 -8.50 -15.94
C ARG A 74 3.63 -8.32 -15.00
N ALA A 75 4.35 -7.21 -15.10
CA ALA A 75 5.50 -6.95 -14.24
C ALA A 75 5.11 -6.73 -12.77
N LEU A 76 3.99 -6.02 -12.52
CA LEU A 76 3.44 -5.86 -11.17
C LEU A 76 2.98 -7.19 -10.58
N ALA A 77 2.28 -8.01 -11.37
CA ALA A 77 1.81 -9.33 -10.95
C ALA A 77 2.95 -10.30 -10.60
N ALA A 78 4.13 -10.13 -11.20
CA ALA A 78 5.31 -10.94 -10.89
C ALA A 78 5.86 -10.69 -9.46
N ALA A 79 5.65 -9.49 -8.90
CA ALA A 79 6.00 -9.17 -7.53
C ALA A 79 4.90 -9.59 -6.55
N ASN A 80 3.65 -9.30 -6.89
CA ASN A 80 2.48 -9.71 -6.13
C ASN A 80 1.27 -9.83 -7.05
N PRO A 81 0.77 -11.05 -7.33
CA PRO A 81 -0.32 -11.27 -8.29
C PRO A 81 -1.61 -10.56 -7.88
N ASP A 82 -1.85 -10.36 -6.59
CA ASP A 82 -3.08 -9.71 -6.11
C ASP A 82 -3.10 -8.21 -6.43
N THR A 83 -1.95 -7.57 -6.66
CA THR A 83 -1.89 -6.14 -7.02
C THR A 83 -2.70 -5.83 -8.27
N VAL A 84 -2.73 -6.73 -9.25
CA VAL A 84 -3.45 -6.49 -10.51
C VAL A 84 -4.93 -6.89 -10.47
N LYS A 85 -5.45 -7.36 -9.34
CA LYS A 85 -6.90 -7.63 -9.17
C LYS A 85 -7.76 -6.40 -9.46
N TYR A 86 -7.21 -5.21 -9.22
CA TYR A 86 -7.80 -3.92 -9.54
C TYR A 86 -6.86 -3.15 -10.46
N GLU A 87 -6.82 -3.54 -11.73
CA GLU A 87 -5.82 -3.09 -12.70
C GLU A 87 -5.65 -1.56 -12.77
N ASP A 88 -6.74 -0.80 -12.80
CA ASP A 88 -6.65 0.67 -12.89
C ASP A 88 -6.04 1.28 -11.61
N LYS A 89 -6.34 0.70 -10.43
CA LYS A 89 -5.67 1.09 -9.19
C LYS A 89 -4.19 0.70 -9.18
N ALA A 90 -3.83 -0.45 -9.75
CA ALA A 90 -2.44 -0.88 -9.87
C ALA A 90 -1.65 0.08 -10.77
N ILE A 91 -2.26 0.52 -11.87
CA ILE A 91 -1.69 1.51 -12.79
C ILE A 91 -1.52 2.86 -12.09
N ASP A 92 -2.53 3.34 -11.38
CA ASP A 92 -2.43 4.60 -10.64
C ASP A 92 -1.40 4.54 -9.51
N ALA A 93 -1.31 3.41 -8.80
CA ALA A 93 -0.28 3.18 -7.80
C ALA A 93 1.13 3.20 -8.41
N ALA A 94 1.33 2.56 -9.57
CA ALA A 94 2.59 2.58 -10.30
C ALA A 94 2.96 4.01 -10.75
N ARG A 95 2.01 4.75 -11.32
CA ARG A 95 2.21 6.15 -11.74
C ARG A 95 2.58 7.05 -10.56
N ASN A 96 1.91 6.89 -9.43
CA ASN A 96 2.21 7.63 -8.20
C ASN A 96 3.57 7.21 -7.60
N GLN A 97 3.95 5.94 -7.71
CA GLN A 97 5.23 5.45 -7.20
C GLN A 97 6.42 6.12 -7.91
N CYS A 98 6.28 6.49 -9.19
CA CYS A 98 7.34 7.21 -9.92
C CYS A 98 7.76 8.53 -9.28
N SER A 99 6.91 9.18 -8.48
CA SER A 99 7.29 10.41 -7.77
C SER A 99 8.21 10.16 -6.56
N ALA A 100 8.45 8.89 -6.20
CA ALA A 100 9.15 8.51 -4.98
C ALA A 100 10.17 7.38 -5.18
N VAL A 101 10.38 6.94 -6.41
CA VAL A 101 11.24 5.79 -6.74
C VAL A 101 12.70 6.04 -6.35
N GLU A 102 13.18 7.29 -6.41
CA GLU A 102 14.54 7.67 -5.98
C GLU A 102 14.65 7.97 -4.47
N SER A 103 13.55 7.84 -3.72
CA SER A 103 13.59 8.12 -2.28
C SER A 103 14.27 6.99 -1.51
N GLY A 104 14.93 7.32 -0.40
CA GLY A 104 15.46 6.32 0.54
C GLY A 104 14.39 5.47 1.25
N LYS A 105 13.11 5.65 0.91
CA LYS A 105 11.97 4.89 1.42
C LYS A 105 11.10 4.34 0.27
N ALA A 106 11.64 4.21 -0.94
CA ALA A 106 10.87 3.83 -2.12
C ALA A 106 10.15 2.49 -1.91
N ASP A 107 10.79 1.50 -1.30
CA ASP A 107 10.25 0.15 -1.10
C ASP A 107 9.08 0.15 -0.10
N TRP A 108 9.25 0.85 1.02
CA TRP A 108 8.18 1.06 1.99
C TRP A 108 7.03 1.86 1.37
N LEU A 109 7.30 2.91 0.60
CA LEU A 109 6.26 3.67 -0.06
C LEU A 109 5.49 2.83 -1.09
N ALA A 110 6.18 1.95 -1.82
CA ALA A 110 5.55 1.00 -2.73
C ALA A 110 4.65 0.02 -1.95
N SER A 111 5.10 -0.51 -0.80
CA SER A 111 4.27 -1.41 0.01
C SER A 111 2.97 -0.74 0.47
N GLN A 112 3.04 0.54 0.85
CA GLN A 112 1.86 1.31 1.24
C GLN A 112 0.93 1.59 0.05
N ARG A 113 1.48 2.02 -1.10
CA ARG A 113 0.68 2.38 -2.28
C ARG A 113 0.01 1.19 -2.95
N PHE A 114 0.63 0.02 -2.87
CA PHE A 114 0.12 -1.23 -3.42
C PHE A 114 -0.62 -2.07 -2.37
N THR A 115 -0.89 -1.51 -1.20
CA THR A 115 -1.82 -2.08 -0.21
C THR A 115 -3.13 -1.33 -0.30
N TYR A 116 -4.14 -1.95 -0.91
CA TYR A 116 -5.46 -1.37 -1.08
C TYR A 116 -6.54 -2.44 -1.11
N LYS A 117 -7.72 -2.08 -0.60
CA LYS A 117 -8.86 -3.01 -0.49
C LYS A 117 -8.44 -4.27 0.28
N ASP A 118 -8.45 -5.42 -0.38
CA ASP A 118 -8.04 -6.73 0.13
C ASP A 118 -6.64 -7.16 -0.33
N VAL A 119 -5.92 -6.31 -1.06
CA VAL A 119 -4.52 -6.54 -1.46
C VAL A 119 -3.59 -6.04 -0.35
N THR A 120 -2.71 -6.93 0.12
CA THR A 120 -1.60 -6.58 1.01
C THR A 120 -0.28 -6.73 0.26
N THR A 121 0.55 -5.70 0.29
CA THR A 121 1.89 -5.72 -0.32
C THR A 121 2.93 -5.45 0.77
N THR A 122 3.90 -6.35 0.89
CA THR A 122 5.03 -6.22 1.83
C THR A 122 6.12 -5.30 1.27
N GLU A 123 7.03 -4.82 2.11
CA GLU A 123 8.18 -4.03 1.66
C GLU A 123 9.10 -4.79 0.69
N ALA A 124 9.28 -6.10 0.89
CA ALA A 124 10.03 -6.95 -0.03
C ALA A 124 9.39 -7.00 -1.43
N GLN A 125 8.06 -7.05 -1.49
CA GLN A 125 7.31 -6.97 -2.75
C GLN A 125 7.36 -5.54 -3.31
N GLY A 126 7.32 -4.52 -2.46
CA GLY A 126 7.53 -3.12 -2.84
C GLY A 126 8.86 -2.90 -3.57
N LYS A 127 9.94 -3.53 -3.08
CA LYS A 127 11.25 -3.55 -3.75
C LYS A 127 11.21 -4.20 -5.12
N GLN A 128 10.51 -5.33 -5.25
CA GLN A 128 10.34 -6.00 -6.55
C GLN A 128 9.54 -5.14 -7.53
N ILE A 129 8.51 -4.44 -7.04
CA ILE A 129 7.73 -3.48 -7.82
C ILE A 129 8.62 -2.33 -8.30
N ASN A 130 9.42 -1.70 -7.44
CA ASN A 130 10.33 -0.61 -7.84
C ASN A 130 11.32 -1.08 -8.91
N ALA A 131 11.94 -2.24 -8.73
CA ALA A 131 12.84 -2.82 -9.73
C ALA A 131 12.15 -3.09 -11.07
N ALA A 132 10.88 -3.51 -11.05
CA ALA A 132 10.08 -3.68 -12.27
C ALA A 132 9.78 -2.35 -12.96
N LEU A 133 9.39 -1.31 -12.20
CA LEU A 133 9.09 0.01 -12.75
C LEU A 133 10.34 0.66 -13.39
N GLU A 134 11.50 0.52 -12.74
CA GLU A 134 12.80 0.96 -13.27
C GLU A 134 13.20 0.14 -14.50
N GLY A 135 13.11 -1.19 -14.42
CA GLY A 135 13.49 -2.09 -15.52
C GLY A 135 12.65 -1.93 -16.78
N LEU A 136 11.38 -1.52 -16.63
CA LEU A 136 10.50 -1.16 -17.75
C LEU A 136 10.75 0.24 -18.31
N GLY A 137 11.56 1.07 -17.63
CA GLY A 137 11.65 2.50 -17.94
C GLY A 137 10.31 3.22 -17.77
N PHE A 138 9.42 2.69 -16.92
CA PHE A 138 8.09 3.25 -16.72
C PHE A 138 8.16 4.58 -15.97
N CYS A 139 9.03 4.66 -14.96
CA CYS A 139 9.36 5.89 -14.28
C CYS A 139 10.53 6.58 -14.98
N LYS A 140 10.39 7.88 -15.29
CA LYS A 140 11.54 8.71 -15.67
C LYS A 140 12.30 9.06 -14.40
N VAL A 141 13.37 8.30 -14.16
CA VAL A 141 14.42 8.58 -13.17
C VAL A 141 15.56 9.33 -13.84
#